data_AF-A0A1X7RP36-F1
#
_entry.id   AF-A0A1X7RP36-F1
#
_cell.length_a   1.000
_cell.length_b   1.000
_cell.length_c   1.000
_cell.angle_alpha   90.00
_cell.angle_beta   90.00
_cell.angle_gamma   90.00
#
_symmetry.space_group_name_H-M   'P 1'
#
loop_
_entity.id
_entity.type
_entity.pdbx_description
1 polymer ?
#
loop_
_entity_poly.entity_id
_entity_poly.type
_entity_poly.pdbx_seq_one_letter_code
_entity_poly.pdbx_strand_id
1 'polypeptide(L)'
;MRTVPLYATSIILTTAIIIVLFSIRGPPSLDFLDTTPLNSAKKHPDEPLPVTQSGWSFDFKRDARNFGLDEEQCLAAFPDFYKEIDRAIQYRKKVAGKIKPEELEVDWRFDGMMRAMIHDNQLYIIDAHGLAPPNHRARAIATLNAIQRALTSSAIPLPDIEFTFSVHDDAHTSEDDTHTTWAYSRKAHQTSLWLMPDFGLWAWPDVNIRSYSELRTQLALSESHFLDKIPKLVWRGSLAVGSHDVRAGLVEHAANQPWSDVMELDWSDKSNINSRLLSMSDHCEYMFVAQTEGNTYSGRLKFLLNCHSILFSHRLDWIENYHHLMQPTGEFQNFVQVKRDYSDLPKKITRLLDPKEVQRTELIADNARKIFRERYLTPAAEACYWRALIRGWASVQDFEPNFWWEVTETTAEGKTLKRKPRGTPFEAYAIMEEVEWELPAKGRRICIDKDEEEKAEEPQVEQVQEPVEVPAEVQTEQQGDDLVPQQAEVPVDEQT
;
A
#
# COMPACT_ATOMS: atom_id res chain seq x y z
N MET A 1 54.18 -17.40 44.63
CA MET A 1 53.13 -16.35 44.52
C MET A 1 53.74 -15.03 44.07
N ARG A 2 53.93 -14.76 42.77
CA ARG A 2 54.19 -13.42 42.19
C ARG A 2 53.99 -13.44 40.66
N THR A 3 52.78 -13.62 40.16
CA THR A 3 52.48 -13.48 38.71
C THR A 3 51.10 -12.85 38.40
N VAL A 4 50.28 -12.57 39.42
CA VAL A 4 48.95 -11.98 39.24
C VAL A 4 48.95 -10.46 38.93
N PRO A 5 49.90 -9.61 39.38
CA PRO A 5 49.73 -8.15 39.22
C PRO A 5 50.06 -7.61 37.82
N LEU A 6 50.73 -8.39 36.95
CA LEU A 6 51.15 -7.93 35.61
C LEU A 6 50.05 -8.05 34.55
N TYR A 7 49.13 -9.01 34.70
CA TYR A 7 48.01 -9.19 33.79
C TYR A 7 46.90 -8.16 34.02
N ALA A 8 46.63 -7.79 35.27
CA ALA A 8 45.64 -6.79 35.61
C ALA A 8 46.02 -5.39 35.08
N THR A 9 47.29 -5.00 35.19
CA THR A 9 47.77 -3.72 34.65
C THR A 9 47.76 -3.67 33.12
N SER A 10 48.02 -4.80 32.46
CA SER A 10 48.02 -4.86 30.99
C SER A 10 46.61 -4.76 30.40
N ILE A 11 45.61 -5.37 31.05
CA ILE A 11 44.21 -5.30 30.63
C ILE A 11 43.63 -3.88 30.83
N ILE A 12 43.99 -3.21 31.93
CA ILE A 12 43.51 -1.83 32.19
C ILE A 12 44.12 -0.86 31.17
N LEU A 13 45.39 -1.03 30.80
CA LEU A 13 46.04 -0.16 29.81
C LEU A 13 45.46 -0.34 28.40
N THR A 14 45.20 -1.58 27.97
CA THR A 14 44.59 -1.85 26.65
C THR A 14 43.15 -1.36 26.58
N THR A 15 42.36 -1.53 27.65
CA THR A 15 40.97 -1.05 27.70
C THR A 15 40.92 0.49 27.69
N ALA A 16 41.82 1.16 28.41
CA ALA A 16 41.92 2.62 28.41
C ALA A 16 42.34 3.18 27.04
N ILE A 17 43.27 2.52 26.34
CA ILE A 17 43.68 2.93 24.98
C ILE A 17 42.55 2.75 23.97
N ILE A 18 41.75 1.68 24.08
CA ILE A 18 40.58 1.45 23.22
C ILE A 18 39.51 2.53 23.47
N ILE A 19 39.21 2.86 24.72
CA ILE A 19 38.23 3.90 25.07
C ILE A 19 38.68 5.28 24.57
N VAL A 20 39.97 5.60 24.67
CA VAL A 20 40.53 6.86 24.14
C VAL A 20 40.53 6.88 22.61
N LEU A 21 40.80 5.76 21.94
CA LEU A 21 40.69 5.66 20.47
C LEU A 21 39.24 5.81 19.96
N PHE A 22 38.25 5.30 20.71
CA PHE A 22 36.82 5.49 20.42
C PHE A 22 36.29 6.87 20.81
N SER A 23 36.93 7.58 21.75
CA SER A 23 36.51 8.92 22.16
C SER A 23 37.14 10.03 21.29
N ILE A 24 38.31 9.78 20.68
CA ILE A 24 38.98 10.72 19.76
C ILE A 24 38.44 10.56 18.32
N ARG A 25 38.02 9.36 17.94
CA ARG A 25 37.20 9.16 16.73
C ARG A 25 35.74 9.27 17.14
N GLY A 26 35.20 10.49 17.06
CA GLY A 26 33.74 10.64 17.01
C GLY A 26 33.14 9.64 16.00
N PRO A 27 31.86 9.25 16.15
CA PRO A 27 31.21 8.38 15.18
C PRO A 27 31.51 8.90 13.78
N PRO A 28 31.83 8.03 12.80
CA PRO A 28 32.03 8.50 11.43
C PRO A 28 30.82 9.35 11.09
N SER A 29 31.06 10.63 10.80
CA SER A 29 30.06 11.47 10.18
C SER A 29 29.72 10.77 8.88
N LEU A 30 28.62 10.03 8.87
CA LEU A 30 27.91 9.72 7.65
C LEU A 30 27.50 11.09 7.13
N ASP A 31 28.32 11.65 6.24
CA ASP A 31 27.95 12.78 5.41
C ASP A 31 26.72 12.34 4.64
N PHE A 32 25.58 12.63 5.24
CA PHE A 32 24.27 12.25 4.76
C PHE A 32 24.03 13.06 3.51
N LEU A 33 24.28 12.45 2.36
CA LEU A 33 23.95 12.96 1.04
C LEU A 33 24.53 14.37 0.80
N ASP A 34 25.78 14.44 0.35
CA ASP A 34 26.12 15.46 -0.65
C ASP A 34 25.40 15.07 -1.94
N THR A 35 24.08 15.26 -1.95
CA THR A 35 23.28 15.32 -3.17
C THR A 35 23.53 16.69 -3.79
N THR A 36 24.75 16.88 -4.29
CA THR A 36 24.85 17.64 -5.53
C THR A 36 23.84 16.96 -6.47
N PRO A 37 22.86 17.69 -7.04
CA PRO A 37 21.99 17.11 -8.04
C PRO A 37 22.93 16.57 -9.10
N LEU A 38 23.05 15.24 -9.20
CA LEU A 38 23.59 14.62 -10.39
C LEU A 38 22.75 15.25 -11.49
N ASN A 39 23.36 16.11 -12.31
CA ASN A 39 22.70 16.84 -13.37
C ASN A 39 21.77 15.86 -14.08
N SER A 40 20.47 15.95 -13.81
CA SER A 40 19.45 15.05 -14.33
C SER A 40 19.17 15.49 -15.76
N ALA A 41 20.19 15.35 -16.61
CA ALA A 41 19.95 15.06 -18.00
C ALA A 41 19.25 13.70 -17.98
N LYS A 42 17.95 13.69 -18.24
CA LYS A 42 17.14 12.47 -18.35
C LYS A 42 17.86 11.51 -19.29
N LYS A 43 18.43 10.44 -18.74
CA LYS A 43 19.27 9.49 -19.49
C LYS A 43 18.39 8.54 -20.31
N HIS A 44 18.91 8.14 -21.47
CA HIS A 44 18.23 7.21 -22.38
C HIS A 44 17.88 5.90 -21.66
N PRO A 45 16.70 5.26 -21.90
CA PRO A 45 16.39 3.94 -21.33
C PRO A 45 17.42 2.86 -21.68
N ASP A 46 17.98 2.93 -22.90
CA ASP A 46 19.07 2.09 -23.41
C ASP A 46 20.50 2.60 -23.14
N GLU A 47 20.68 3.73 -22.43
CA GLU A 47 22.03 4.11 -21.99
C GLU A 47 22.55 3.06 -20.99
N PRO A 48 23.87 2.72 -21.04
CA PRO A 48 24.46 1.84 -20.04
C PRO A 48 24.15 2.34 -18.64
N LEU A 49 23.54 1.47 -17.84
CA LEU A 49 23.22 1.79 -16.47
C LEU A 49 24.50 2.10 -15.68
N PRO A 50 24.43 2.98 -14.68
CA PRO A 50 25.55 3.18 -13.77
C PRO A 50 26.09 1.85 -13.26
N VAL A 51 27.40 1.70 -13.30
CA VAL A 51 28.11 0.54 -12.77
C VAL A 51 28.61 0.90 -11.38
N THR A 52 28.41 0.03 -10.40
CA THR A 52 28.93 0.19 -9.04
C THR A 52 30.46 0.12 -9.05
N GLN A 53 31.09 0.53 -7.94
CA GLN A 53 32.53 0.39 -7.73
C GLN A 53 32.99 -1.07 -7.86
N SER A 54 32.12 -2.02 -7.50
CA SER A 54 32.34 -3.47 -7.64
C SER A 54 32.12 -4.02 -9.05
N GLY A 55 31.77 -3.19 -10.04
CA GLY A 55 31.52 -3.63 -11.41
C GLY A 55 30.11 -4.20 -11.65
N TRP A 56 29.19 -4.07 -10.70
CA TRP A 56 27.82 -4.54 -10.84
C TRP A 56 26.96 -3.51 -11.60
N SER A 57 26.11 -4.01 -12.51
CA SER A 57 25.07 -3.24 -13.17
C SER A 57 23.75 -4.00 -13.10
N PHE A 58 22.65 -3.28 -12.96
CA PHE A 58 21.31 -3.88 -12.90
C PHE A 58 20.99 -4.62 -14.21
N ASP A 59 20.55 -5.88 -14.08
CA ASP A 59 20.00 -6.67 -15.16
C ASP A 59 18.56 -7.04 -14.79
N PHE A 60 17.60 -6.66 -15.63
CA PHE A 60 16.19 -6.89 -15.36
C PHE A 60 15.86 -8.36 -15.07
N LYS A 61 16.41 -9.29 -15.86
CA LYS A 61 16.08 -10.72 -15.75
C LYS A 61 16.62 -11.32 -14.46
N ARG A 62 17.81 -10.89 -14.04
CA ARG A 62 18.49 -11.34 -12.81
C ARG A 62 17.94 -10.65 -11.56
N ASP A 63 17.75 -9.33 -11.62
CA ASP A 63 17.66 -8.49 -10.43
C ASP A 63 16.26 -7.95 -10.13
N ALA A 64 15.28 -8.05 -11.04
CA ALA A 64 13.96 -7.45 -10.83
C ALA A 64 13.22 -7.95 -9.57
N ARG A 65 13.58 -9.13 -9.05
CA ARG A 65 13.04 -9.70 -7.81
C ARG A 65 14.06 -9.78 -6.67
N ASN A 66 15.23 -9.19 -6.86
CA ASN A 66 16.23 -9.12 -5.81
C ASN A 66 15.85 -8.02 -4.81
N PHE A 67 15.12 -8.38 -3.77
CA PHE A 67 14.75 -7.45 -2.71
C PHE A 67 15.95 -6.92 -1.92
N GLY A 68 17.07 -7.67 -1.92
CA GLY A 68 18.26 -7.40 -1.11
C GLY A 68 19.35 -6.59 -1.81
N LEU A 69 19.02 -5.85 -2.89
CA LEU A 69 19.96 -4.88 -3.46
C LEU A 69 20.41 -3.90 -2.37
N ASP A 70 21.73 -3.73 -2.23
CA ASP A 70 22.31 -2.79 -1.29
C ASP A 70 22.10 -1.33 -1.76
N GLU A 71 22.52 -0.36 -0.96
CA GLU A 71 22.31 1.05 -1.25
C GLU A 71 23.01 1.51 -2.53
N GLU A 72 24.23 1.06 -2.77
CA GLU A 72 24.99 1.41 -3.98
C GLU A 72 24.30 0.83 -5.23
N GLN A 73 23.87 -0.43 -5.16
CA GLN A 73 23.12 -1.10 -6.21
C GLN A 73 21.76 -0.44 -6.47
N CYS A 74 21.02 -0.06 -5.42
CA CYS A 74 19.75 0.65 -5.54
C CYS A 74 19.94 2.00 -6.25
N LEU A 75 20.94 2.79 -5.87
CA LEU A 75 21.24 4.08 -6.50
C LEU A 75 21.71 3.93 -7.95
N ALA A 76 22.50 2.90 -8.24
CA ALA A 76 22.93 2.60 -9.60
C ALA A 76 21.76 2.15 -10.49
N ALA A 77 20.87 1.30 -9.97
CA ALA A 77 19.72 0.77 -10.69
C ALA A 77 18.63 1.82 -10.91
N PHE A 78 18.34 2.64 -9.89
CA PHE A 78 17.15 3.51 -9.84
C PHE A 78 17.47 4.99 -9.52
N PRO A 79 18.43 5.63 -10.22
CA PRO A 79 18.95 6.94 -9.86
C PRO A 79 17.89 8.05 -9.85
N ASP A 80 16.88 7.98 -10.73
CA ASP A 80 15.83 9.00 -10.81
C ASP A 80 14.63 8.70 -9.89
N PHE A 81 14.64 7.63 -9.09
CA PHE A 81 13.43 7.16 -8.42
C PHE A 81 13.04 7.98 -7.18
N TYR A 82 14.02 8.55 -6.49
CA TYR A 82 13.88 9.08 -5.13
C TYR A 82 13.41 10.53 -5.03
N LYS A 83 13.02 11.14 -6.16
CA LYS A 83 12.69 12.56 -6.27
C LYS A 83 11.67 13.05 -5.23
N GLU A 84 10.66 12.26 -4.93
CA GLU A 84 9.59 12.64 -3.98
C GLU A 84 10.03 12.53 -2.51
N ILE A 85 10.99 11.65 -2.21
CA ILE A 85 11.68 11.59 -0.90
C ILE A 85 12.56 12.83 -0.75
N ASP A 86 13.38 13.14 -1.77
CA ASP A 86 14.26 14.31 -1.76
C ASP A 86 13.46 15.61 -1.56
N ARG A 87 12.34 15.75 -2.27
CA ARG A 87 11.42 16.87 -2.10
C ARG A 87 10.95 17.00 -0.65
N ALA A 88 10.51 15.90 -0.03
CA ALA A 88 9.98 15.92 1.33
C ALA A 88 11.06 16.25 2.36
N ILE A 89 12.28 15.71 2.22
CA ILE A 89 13.45 16.08 3.03
C ILE A 89 13.75 17.57 2.90
N GLN A 90 13.76 18.11 1.67
CA GLN A 90 14.05 19.53 1.44
C GLN A 90 12.96 20.44 2.03
N TYR A 91 11.70 20.04 1.96
CA TYR A 91 10.60 20.75 2.62
C TYR A 91 10.81 20.79 4.15
N ARG A 92 11.16 19.66 4.77
CA ARG A 92 11.48 19.61 6.21
C ARG A 92 12.67 20.48 6.57
N LYS A 93 13.78 20.40 5.83
CA LYS A 93 14.99 21.19 6.10
C LYS A 93 14.79 22.71 5.95
N LYS A 94 13.93 23.15 5.02
CA LYS A 94 13.83 24.57 4.63
C LYS A 94 12.57 25.29 5.14
N VAL A 95 11.49 24.56 5.39
CA VAL A 95 10.17 25.15 5.64
C VAL A 95 9.59 24.67 6.96
N ALA A 96 9.37 23.37 7.13
CA ALA A 96 8.61 22.85 8.27
C ALA A 96 9.46 22.53 9.52
N GLY A 97 10.78 22.50 9.40
CA GLY A 97 11.66 22.00 10.46
C GLY A 97 11.65 20.47 10.54
N LYS A 98 12.40 19.93 11.50
CA LYS A 98 12.46 18.48 11.73
C LYS A 98 11.15 17.95 12.33
N ILE A 99 10.89 16.66 12.10
CA ILE A 99 9.72 15.93 12.57
C ILE A 99 9.80 15.74 14.08
N LYS A 100 8.72 16.08 14.77
CA LYS A 100 8.58 15.94 16.22
C LYS A 100 7.57 14.86 16.60
N PRO A 101 7.65 14.28 17.82
CA PRO A 101 6.75 13.22 18.25
C PRO A 101 5.26 13.60 18.19
N GLU A 102 4.92 14.85 18.50
CA GLU A 102 3.54 15.36 18.47
C GLU A 102 2.92 15.42 17.05
N GLU A 103 3.74 15.39 16.00
CA GLU A 103 3.24 15.31 14.62
C GLU A 103 2.81 13.90 14.22
N LEU A 104 3.06 12.89 15.08
CA LEU A 104 2.75 11.48 14.84
C LEU A 104 1.46 11.00 15.50
N GLU A 105 0.68 11.91 16.06
CA GLU A 105 -0.68 11.62 16.49
C GLU A 105 -1.54 11.26 15.27
N VAL A 106 -2.49 10.34 15.47
CA VAL A 106 -3.35 9.81 14.39
C VAL A 106 -4.81 10.25 14.50
N ASP A 107 -5.23 10.72 15.69
CA ASP A 107 -6.61 11.09 16.01
C ASP A 107 -7.14 12.30 15.22
N TRP A 108 -6.27 13.03 14.51
CA TRP A 108 -6.70 14.10 13.59
C TRP A 108 -7.50 13.57 12.40
N ARG A 109 -7.46 12.26 12.15
CA ARG A 109 -8.25 11.59 11.13
C ARG A 109 -8.99 10.39 11.72
N PHE A 110 -10.29 10.31 11.43
CA PHE A 110 -11.16 9.25 11.98
C PHE A 110 -10.90 7.86 11.39
N ASP A 111 -10.25 7.75 10.23
CA ASP A 111 -10.06 6.48 9.51
C ASP A 111 -8.71 6.31 8.81
N GLY A 112 -8.35 5.05 8.60
CA GLY A 112 -7.28 4.67 7.68
C GLY A 112 -5.90 5.20 8.06
N MET A 113 -5.59 5.31 9.35
CA MET A 113 -4.30 5.79 9.84
C MET A 113 -3.55 4.69 10.58
N MET A 114 -2.25 4.64 10.36
CA MET A 114 -1.35 3.71 11.02
C MET A 114 -0.23 4.50 11.69
N ARG A 115 0.11 4.15 12.93
CA ARG A 115 1.33 4.60 13.61
C ARG A 115 2.22 3.38 13.83
N ALA A 116 3.46 3.46 13.38
CA ALA A 116 4.40 2.35 13.46
C ALA A 116 5.80 2.85 13.82
N MET A 117 6.62 1.90 14.25
CA MET A 117 8.00 2.13 14.64
C MET A 117 8.88 1.05 14.05
N ILE A 118 10.06 1.45 13.59
CA ILE A 118 11.18 0.56 13.35
C ILE A 118 12.15 0.76 14.50
N HIS A 119 12.46 -0.32 15.21
CA HIS A 119 13.44 -0.32 16.29
C HIS A 119 14.28 -1.59 16.19
N ASP A 120 15.60 -1.45 16.20
CA ASP A 120 16.55 -2.57 16.05
C ASP A 120 16.25 -3.42 14.80
N ASN A 121 15.93 -2.74 13.69
CA ASN A 121 15.54 -3.36 12.41
C ASN A 121 14.33 -4.30 12.49
N GLN A 122 13.44 -4.12 13.48
CA GLN A 122 12.17 -4.82 13.62
C GLN A 122 11.00 -3.83 13.51
N LEU A 123 9.87 -4.29 12.94
CA LEU A 123 8.67 -3.48 12.75
C LEU A 123 7.67 -3.70 13.91
N TYR A 124 7.20 -2.59 14.50
CA TYR A 124 6.20 -2.57 15.57
C TYR A 124 5.03 -1.66 15.17
N ILE A 125 3.80 -2.12 15.40
CA ILE A 125 2.59 -1.35 15.15
C ILE A 125 2.15 -0.75 16.48
N ILE A 126 2.13 0.58 16.55
CA ILE A 126 1.75 1.33 17.75
C ILE A 126 0.25 1.60 17.75
N ASP A 127 -0.30 2.00 16.61
CA ASP A 127 -1.72 2.31 16.46
C ASP A 127 -2.21 1.88 15.06
N ALA A 128 -3.41 1.32 15.04
CA ALA A 128 -4.15 0.89 13.87
C ALA A 128 -5.51 1.60 13.85
N HIS A 129 -5.46 2.91 13.62
CA HIS A 129 -6.58 3.82 13.86
C HIS A 129 -7.59 3.81 12.72
N GLY A 130 -8.84 3.48 13.05
CA GLY A 130 -9.98 3.56 12.13
C GLY A 130 -9.86 2.65 10.89
N LEU A 131 -9.43 1.40 11.09
CA LEU A 131 -9.32 0.38 10.03
C LEU A 131 -10.60 -0.46 9.80
N ALA A 132 -11.71 -0.10 10.45
CA ALA A 132 -12.97 -0.86 10.33
C ALA A 132 -13.47 -1.06 8.88
N PRO A 133 -13.31 -0.08 7.95
CA PRO A 133 -13.65 -0.32 6.55
C PRO A 133 -12.83 -1.47 5.93
N PRO A 134 -13.46 -2.45 5.25
CA PRO A 134 -12.77 -3.64 4.74
C PRO A 134 -11.57 -3.35 3.83
N ASN A 135 -11.68 -2.31 3.00
CA ASN A 135 -10.61 -1.87 2.11
C ASN A 135 -9.41 -1.30 2.88
N HIS A 136 -9.60 -0.59 4.00
CA HIS A 136 -8.50 -0.02 4.78
C HIS A 136 -7.66 -1.10 5.44
N ARG A 137 -8.31 -2.11 6.02
CA ARG A 137 -7.63 -3.28 6.61
C ARG A 137 -6.71 -3.98 5.61
N ALA A 138 -7.23 -4.34 4.43
CA ALA A 138 -6.44 -5.03 3.41
C ALA A 138 -5.24 -4.19 2.93
N ARG A 139 -5.43 -2.88 2.75
CA ARG A 139 -4.37 -1.94 2.37
C ARG A 139 -3.31 -1.79 3.44
N ALA A 140 -3.69 -1.71 4.72
CA ALA A 140 -2.76 -1.61 5.84
C ALA A 140 -1.86 -2.86 5.91
N ILE A 141 -2.44 -4.06 5.84
CA ILE A 141 -1.69 -5.31 5.88
C ILE A 141 -0.74 -5.43 4.68
N ALA A 142 -1.20 -5.09 3.47
CA ALA A 142 -0.35 -5.12 2.28
C ALA A 142 0.85 -4.17 2.40
N THR A 143 0.62 -2.94 2.89
CA THR A 143 1.68 -1.94 3.10
C THR A 143 2.67 -2.36 4.19
N LEU A 144 2.20 -2.87 5.33
CA LEU A 144 3.07 -3.38 6.39
C LEU A 144 3.93 -4.57 5.91
N ASN A 145 3.36 -5.47 5.09
CA ASN A 145 4.12 -6.57 4.50
C ASN A 145 5.20 -6.07 3.52
N ALA A 146 4.92 -5.02 2.73
CA ALA A 146 5.92 -4.41 1.86
C ALA A 146 7.07 -3.78 2.66
N ILE A 147 6.76 -3.09 3.77
CA ILE A 147 7.76 -2.55 4.71
C ILE A 147 8.58 -3.68 5.34
N GLN A 148 7.92 -4.74 5.86
CA GLN A 148 8.61 -5.89 6.46
C GLN A 148 9.56 -6.57 5.45
N ARG A 149 9.14 -6.73 4.20
CA ARG A 149 9.99 -7.27 3.13
C ARG A 149 11.19 -6.38 2.87
N ALA A 150 11.03 -5.06 2.86
CA ALA A 150 12.14 -4.12 2.66
C ALA A 150 13.14 -4.14 3.83
N LEU A 151 12.66 -4.30 5.07
CA LEU A 151 13.47 -4.43 6.29
C LEU A 151 14.27 -5.72 6.32
N THR A 152 13.59 -6.86 6.18
CA THR A 152 14.20 -8.20 6.33
C THR A 152 15.14 -8.58 5.19
N SER A 153 14.96 -7.96 4.00
CA SER A 153 15.89 -8.12 2.88
C SER A 153 17.09 -7.17 2.91
N SER A 154 17.12 -6.19 3.81
CA SER A 154 18.24 -5.27 3.93
C SER A 154 19.46 -5.98 4.53
N ALA A 155 20.61 -5.91 3.85
CA ALA A 155 21.87 -6.44 4.36
C ALA A 155 22.44 -5.62 5.54
N ILE A 156 22.04 -4.36 5.64
CA ILE A 156 22.45 -3.43 6.69
C ILE A 156 21.20 -3.01 7.47
N PRO A 157 21.22 -3.06 8.82
CA PRO A 157 20.13 -2.57 9.64
C PRO A 157 19.70 -1.15 9.23
N LEU A 158 18.40 -0.95 9.10
CA LEU A 158 17.83 0.38 8.83
C LEU A 158 17.74 1.20 10.12
N PRO A 159 17.77 2.55 10.03
CA PRO A 159 17.71 3.40 11.21
C PRO A 159 16.38 3.28 11.94
N ASP A 160 16.42 3.47 13.26
CA ASP A 160 15.25 3.55 14.10
C ASP A 160 14.41 4.78 13.75
N ILE A 161 13.13 4.58 13.47
CA ILE A 161 12.18 5.66 13.15
C ILE A 161 10.82 5.40 13.77
N GLU A 162 10.07 6.46 14.03
CA GLU A 162 8.64 6.40 14.30
C GLU A 162 7.91 7.22 13.24
N PHE A 163 6.83 6.68 12.69
CA PHE A 163 6.16 7.28 11.54
C PHE A 163 4.67 6.96 11.55
N THR A 164 3.93 7.76 10.79
CA THR A 164 2.54 7.52 10.46
C THR A 164 2.37 7.35 8.96
N PHE A 165 1.39 6.55 8.56
CA PHE A 165 0.97 6.47 7.17
C PHE A 165 -0.55 6.35 7.04
N SER A 166 -1.10 6.95 6.00
CA SER A 166 -2.52 6.83 5.66
C SER A 166 -2.72 5.77 4.58
N VAL A 167 -3.71 4.91 4.78
CA VAL A 167 -4.17 3.92 3.78
C VAL A 167 -5.40 4.39 3.00
N HIS A 168 -5.86 5.61 3.25
CA HIS A 168 -6.97 6.22 2.55
C HIS A 168 -6.52 6.76 1.17
N ASP A 169 -7.48 6.89 0.24
CA ASP A 169 -7.23 7.38 -1.13
C ASP A 169 -6.74 8.85 -1.14
N ASP A 170 -7.30 9.66 -0.24
CA ASP A 170 -6.88 11.04 0.09
C ASP A 170 -6.36 11.08 1.53
N ALA A 171 -5.07 11.32 1.73
CA ALA A 171 -4.46 11.24 3.06
C ALA A 171 -4.84 12.40 3.98
N HIS A 172 -5.02 13.60 3.42
CA HIS A 172 -5.54 14.75 4.16
C HIS A 172 -7.05 14.84 4.03
N THR A 173 -7.68 15.55 4.95
CA THR A 173 -9.07 15.96 4.78
C THR A 173 -9.10 17.32 4.09
N SER A 174 -10.26 17.72 3.55
CA SER A 174 -10.41 19.04 2.91
C SER A 174 -10.25 20.22 3.89
N GLU A 175 -10.28 19.95 5.19
CA GLU A 175 -10.28 20.97 6.26
C GLU A 175 -8.87 21.16 6.86
N ASP A 176 -8.02 20.13 6.85
CA ASP A 176 -6.64 20.20 7.35
C ASP A 176 -5.67 19.44 6.44
N ASP A 177 -4.79 20.19 5.76
CA ASP A 177 -3.73 19.69 4.87
C ASP A 177 -2.31 19.87 5.44
N THR A 178 -2.19 20.11 6.74
CA THR A 178 -0.92 20.45 7.38
C THR A 178 -0.19 19.25 7.97
N HIS A 179 -0.92 18.16 8.24
CA HIS A 179 -0.37 16.97 8.88
C HIS A 179 0.74 16.30 8.07
N THR A 180 1.74 15.78 8.77
CA THR A 180 2.77 14.95 8.12
C THR A 180 2.48 13.49 8.36
N THR A 181 2.39 12.77 7.26
CA THR A 181 2.21 11.33 7.23
C THR A 181 2.70 10.81 5.87
N TRP A 182 2.91 9.51 5.75
CA TRP A 182 3.13 8.89 4.46
C TRP A 182 1.78 8.63 3.76
N ALA A 183 1.74 8.80 2.44
CA ALA A 183 0.53 8.69 1.64
C ALA A 183 0.83 8.01 0.30
N TYR A 184 -0.15 7.30 -0.27
CA TYR A 184 0.00 6.72 -1.60
C TYR A 184 0.05 7.78 -2.71
N SER A 185 -0.67 8.89 -2.52
CA SER A 185 -0.69 10.01 -3.46
C SER A 185 -0.83 11.35 -2.75
N ARG A 186 -0.53 12.43 -3.48
CA ARG A 186 -0.72 13.81 -3.01
C ARG A 186 -1.03 14.75 -4.18
N LYS A 187 -1.64 15.89 -3.88
CA LYS A 187 -1.65 17.06 -4.75
C LYS A 187 -0.36 17.85 -4.62
N ALA A 188 -0.08 18.70 -5.61
CA ALA A 188 1.15 19.49 -5.65
C ALA A 188 1.34 20.40 -4.40
N HIS A 189 0.26 20.96 -3.84
CA HIS A 189 0.29 21.85 -2.68
C HIS A 189 0.43 21.14 -1.33
N GLN A 190 0.06 19.85 -1.25
CA GLN A 190 0.17 19.02 -0.04
C GLN A 190 1.64 18.62 0.20
N THR A 191 2.45 19.61 0.58
CA THR A 191 3.91 19.46 0.65
C THR A 191 4.40 18.73 1.90
N SER A 192 3.58 18.68 2.95
CA SER A 192 3.80 17.94 4.20
C SER A 192 3.71 16.41 4.04
N LEU A 193 2.97 15.92 3.05
CA LEU A 193 2.84 14.48 2.77
C LEU A 193 4.13 13.90 2.19
N TRP A 194 4.49 12.69 2.59
CA TRP A 194 5.57 11.90 2.00
C TRP A 194 4.98 10.80 1.14
N LEU A 195 5.45 10.63 -0.10
CA LEU A 195 4.91 9.58 -0.96
C LEU A 195 5.56 8.24 -0.66
N MET A 196 4.72 7.26 -0.33
CA MET A 196 5.10 5.85 -0.19
C MET A 196 4.60 5.02 -1.39
N PRO A 197 5.21 3.85 -1.67
CA PRO A 197 4.68 2.92 -2.66
C PRO A 197 3.24 2.49 -2.33
N ASP A 198 2.39 2.42 -3.34
CA ASP A 198 1.00 1.95 -3.20
C ASP A 198 0.90 0.47 -2.81
N PHE A 199 -0.05 0.14 -1.93
CA PHE A 199 -0.32 -1.23 -1.45
C PHE A 199 -0.48 -2.27 -2.57
N GLY A 200 -0.96 -1.87 -3.75
CA GLY A 200 -1.12 -2.76 -4.91
C GLY A 200 0.20 -3.22 -5.55
N LEU A 201 1.34 -2.63 -5.18
CA LEU A 201 2.69 -3.16 -5.51
C LEU A 201 3.06 -4.38 -4.64
N TRP A 202 2.29 -4.65 -3.59
CA TRP A 202 2.29 -5.93 -2.88
C TRP A 202 1.21 -6.88 -3.44
N ALA A 203 -0.06 -6.57 -3.18
CA ALA A 203 -1.23 -7.35 -3.60
C ALA A 203 -2.53 -6.54 -3.49
N TRP A 204 -3.55 -6.90 -4.28
CA TRP A 204 -4.89 -6.32 -4.17
C TRP A 204 -5.97 -7.35 -4.56
N PRO A 205 -6.22 -8.35 -3.69
CA PRO A 205 -7.10 -9.48 -4.01
C PRO A 205 -8.57 -9.07 -4.21
N ASP A 206 -9.03 -7.99 -3.58
CA ASP A 206 -10.41 -7.48 -3.73
C ASP A 206 -10.79 -7.14 -5.18
N VAL A 207 -9.78 -6.84 -6.01
CA VAL A 207 -9.94 -6.59 -7.46
C VAL A 207 -9.30 -7.69 -8.30
N ASN A 208 -9.20 -8.89 -7.74
CA ASN A 208 -8.64 -10.10 -8.35
C ASN A 208 -7.15 -9.99 -8.74
N ILE A 209 -6.38 -9.12 -8.07
CA ILE A 209 -4.93 -9.03 -8.21
C ILE A 209 -4.30 -9.78 -7.04
N ARG A 210 -4.08 -11.08 -7.21
CA ARG A 210 -3.56 -11.99 -6.17
C ARG A 210 -2.24 -11.50 -5.57
N SER A 211 -1.26 -11.20 -6.41
CA SER A 211 -0.03 -10.50 -6.01
C SER A 211 0.57 -9.77 -7.20
N TYR A 212 1.30 -8.68 -6.93
CA TYR A 212 1.99 -7.92 -7.97
C TYR A 212 3.04 -8.77 -8.69
N SER A 213 3.76 -9.63 -7.96
CA SER A 213 4.76 -10.52 -8.54
C SER A 213 4.13 -11.58 -9.46
N GLU A 214 2.98 -12.13 -9.09
CA GLU A 214 2.25 -13.10 -9.92
C GLU A 214 1.77 -12.47 -11.22
N LEU A 215 1.13 -11.28 -11.17
CA LEU A 215 0.74 -10.52 -12.36
C LEU A 215 1.92 -10.35 -13.31
N ARG A 216 3.07 -9.91 -12.80
CA ARG A 216 4.27 -9.72 -13.61
C ARG A 216 4.80 -11.02 -14.22
N THR A 217 4.69 -12.16 -13.52
CA THR A 217 5.02 -13.48 -14.10
C THR A 217 4.10 -13.79 -15.27
N GLN A 218 2.78 -13.59 -15.10
CA GLN A 218 1.80 -13.87 -16.13
C GLN A 218 2.08 -13.03 -17.37
N LEU A 219 2.24 -11.72 -17.21
CA LEU A 219 2.57 -10.82 -18.32
C LEU A 219 3.88 -11.19 -19.01
N ALA A 220 4.89 -11.70 -18.29
CA ALA A 220 6.15 -12.13 -18.89
C ALA A 220 6.03 -13.39 -19.76
N LEU A 221 4.98 -14.20 -19.55
CA LEU A 221 4.78 -15.46 -20.24
C LEU A 221 3.72 -15.38 -21.34
N SER A 222 2.67 -14.60 -21.14
CA SER A 222 1.46 -14.67 -21.98
C SER A 222 1.18 -13.43 -22.81
N GLU A 223 1.83 -12.30 -22.52
CA GLU A 223 1.53 -11.05 -23.22
C GLU A 223 1.99 -11.10 -24.68
N SER A 224 1.08 -10.73 -25.59
CA SER A 224 1.35 -10.61 -27.02
C SER A 224 2.43 -9.56 -27.33
N HIS A 225 3.19 -9.76 -28.42
CA HIS A 225 4.09 -8.72 -28.92
C HIS A 225 3.30 -7.46 -29.32
N PHE A 226 3.92 -6.29 -29.20
CA PHE A 226 3.23 -5.01 -29.38
C PHE A 226 2.40 -4.90 -30.68
N LEU A 227 2.96 -5.34 -31.80
CA LEU A 227 2.30 -5.29 -33.12
C LEU A 227 1.20 -6.34 -33.31
N ASP A 228 1.17 -7.38 -32.47
CA ASP A 228 0.16 -8.45 -32.52
C ASP A 228 -1.07 -8.15 -31.64
N LYS A 229 -1.01 -7.06 -30.85
CA LYS A 229 -2.09 -6.62 -29.95
C LYS A 229 -3.29 -6.06 -30.71
N ILE A 230 -4.45 -6.06 -30.04
CA ILE A 230 -5.69 -5.47 -30.55
C ILE A 230 -5.47 -3.95 -30.76
N PRO A 231 -5.61 -3.40 -31.98
CA PRO A 231 -5.31 -2.00 -32.30
C PRO A 231 -6.45 -1.06 -31.85
N LYS A 232 -6.84 -1.15 -30.57
CA LYS A 232 -7.89 -0.34 -29.94
C LYS A 232 -7.41 0.23 -28.60
N LEU A 233 -8.05 1.32 -28.19
CA LEU A 233 -7.95 1.90 -26.86
C LEU A 233 -8.95 1.21 -25.93
N VAL A 234 -8.44 0.55 -24.89
CA VAL A 234 -9.29 -0.05 -23.86
C VAL A 234 -9.35 0.80 -22.60
N TRP A 235 -10.55 0.87 -22.02
CA TRP A 235 -10.78 1.37 -20.67
C TRP A 235 -12.03 0.75 -20.07
N ARG A 236 -11.96 0.45 -18.77
CA ARG A 236 -13.07 -0.04 -17.94
C ARG A 236 -13.06 0.67 -16.59
N GLY A 237 -14.08 1.46 -16.29
CA GLY A 237 -14.18 2.15 -15.01
C GLY A 237 -15.52 2.83 -14.79
N SER A 238 -15.81 3.18 -13.54
CA SER A 238 -17.05 3.85 -13.15
C SER A 238 -16.96 5.36 -13.38
N LEU A 239 -18.05 6.00 -13.80
CA LEU A 239 -18.15 7.46 -13.84
C LEU A 239 -18.44 8.07 -12.46
N ALA A 240 -18.98 7.29 -11.52
CA ALA A 240 -19.33 7.73 -10.17
C ALA A 240 -18.09 7.92 -9.27
N VAL A 241 -17.28 8.94 -9.57
CA VAL A 241 -16.06 9.30 -8.84
C VAL A 241 -15.85 10.82 -8.75
N GLY A 242 -14.94 11.25 -7.88
CA GLY A 242 -14.58 12.67 -7.73
C GLY A 242 -14.12 13.36 -9.03
N SER A 243 -13.28 12.70 -9.83
CA SER A 243 -12.81 13.20 -11.14
C SER A 243 -13.75 12.80 -12.28
N HIS A 244 -15.06 13.05 -12.12
CA HIS A 244 -16.09 12.71 -13.11
C HIS A 244 -15.81 13.37 -14.48
N ASP A 245 -15.35 14.63 -14.49
CA ASP A 245 -15.01 15.41 -15.68
C ASP A 245 -14.07 14.64 -16.63
N VAL A 246 -13.02 14.06 -16.07
CA VAL A 246 -12.00 13.32 -16.82
C VAL A 246 -12.57 12.03 -17.42
N ARG A 247 -13.33 11.25 -16.63
CA ARG A 247 -13.87 9.96 -17.08
C ARG A 247 -15.01 10.14 -18.07
N ALA A 248 -15.88 11.11 -17.85
CA ALA A 248 -16.95 11.47 -18.78
C ALA A 248 -16.36 11.94 -20.13
N GLY A 249 -15.33 12.80 -20.09
CA GLY A 249 -14.64 13.25 -21.31
C GLY A 249 -14.00 12.11 -22.11
N LEU A 250 -13.36 11.14 -21.43
CA LEU A 250 -12.84 9.94 -22.09
C LEU A 250 -13.96 9.15 -22.79
N VAL A 251 -15.07 8.88 -22.09
CA VAL A 251 -16.20 8.14 -22.65
C VAL A 251 -16.82 8.88 -23.83
N GLU A 252 -17.05 10.18 -23.71
CA GLU A 252 -17.61 11.04 -24.75
C GLU A 252 -16.74 11.05 -26.01
N HIS A 253 -15.45 11.35 -25.88
CA HIS A 253 -14.56 11.47 -27.04
C HIS A 253 -14.13 10.13 -27.64
N ALA A 254 -14.34 9.01 -26.93
CA ALA A 254 -14.14 7.66 -27.44
C ALA A 254 -15.43 7.03 -28.01
N ALA A 255 -16.59 7.67 -27.86
CA ALA A 255 -17.87 7.14 -28.31
C ALA A 255 -17.91 6.97 -29.83
N ASN A 256 -18.41 5.81 -30.29
CA ASN A 256 -18.60 5.47 -31.71
C ASN A 256 -17.33 5.54 -32.57
N GLN A 257 -16.15 5.47 -31.96
CA GLN A 257 -14.88 5.46 -32.68
C GLN A 257 -14.44 4.02 -32.99
N PRO A 258 -13.94 3.72 -34.21
CA PRO A 258 -13.57 2.36 -34.59
C PRO A 258 -12.38 1.80 -33.79
N TRP A 259 -11.52 2.70 -33.29
CA TRP A 259 -10.39 2.37 -32.42
C TRP A 259 -10.78 2.27 -30.94
N SER A 260 -12.04 2.49 -30.56
CA SER A 260 -12.46 2.51 -29.16
C SER A 260 -12.97 1.17 -28.69
N ASP A 261 -12.47 0.76 -27.53
CA ASP A 261 -13.08 -0.23 -26.64
C ASP A 261 -13.14 0.38 -25.23
N VAL A 262 -13.70 1.59 -25.14
CA VAL A 262 -13.91 2.31 -23.89
C VAL A 262 -15.33 2.06 -23.42
N MET A 263 -15.47 1.52 -22.21
CA MET A 263 -16.79 1.24 -21.64
C MET A 263 -16.84 1.60 -20.15
N GLU A 264 -17.93 2.23 -19.74
CA GLU A 264 -18.25 2.43 -18.33
C GLU A 264 -18.53 1.07 -17.65
N LEU A 265 -18.02 0.94 -16.43
CA LEU A 265 -18.38 -0.12 -15.49
C LEU A 265 -19.33 0.43 -14.43
N ASP A 266 -20.52 -0.16 -14.36
CA ASP A 266 -21.46 0.08 -13.28
C ASP A 266 -21.34 -1.04 -12.24
N TRP A 267 -20.80 -0.71 -11.06
CA TRP A 267 -20.59 -1.66 -9.96
C TRP A 267 -21.90 -2.12 -9.30
N SER A 268 -23.03 -1.45 -9.56
CA SER A 268 -24.33 -1.84 -9.06
C SER A 268 -25.06 -2.84 -9.96
N ASP A 269 -24.63 -2.99 -11.22
CA ASP A 269 -25.23 -3.89 -12.20
C ASP A 269 -24.32 -5.11 -12.48
N LYS A 270 -24.69 -6.27 -11.93
CA LYS A 270 -23.97 -7.53 -12.13
C LYS A 270 -23.86 -7.95 -13.60
N SER A 271 -24.86 -7.64 -14.43
CA SER A 271 -24.85 -7.98 -15.86
C SER A 271 -23.84 -7.11 -16.62
N ASN A 272 -23.76 -5.83 -16.26
CA ASN A 272 -22.76 -4.90 -16.75
C ASN A 272 -21.35 -5.36 -16.37
N ILE A 273 -21.13 -5.69 -15.09
CA ILE A 273 -19.84 -6.22 -14.61
C ILE A 273 -19.45 -7.47 -15.39
N ASN A 274 -20.33 -8.48 -15.44
CA ASN A 274 -20.01 -9.76 -16.09
C ASN A 274 -19.69 -9.63 -17.58
N SER A 275 -20.27 -8.65 -18.27
CA SER A 275 -20.07 -8.45 -19.71
C SER A 275 -18.90 -7.52 -20.05
N ARG A 276 -18.47 -6.65 -19.13
CA ARG A 276 -17.50 -5.58 -19.42
C ARG A 276 -16.22 -5.68 -18.60
N LEU A 277 -16.23 -6.30 -17.43
CA LEU A 277 -15.06 -6.35 -16.55
C LEU A 277 -13.92 -7.07 -17.27
N LEU A 278 -12.75 -6.44 -17.27
CA LEU A 278 -11.51 -7.00 -17.81
C LEU A 278 -10.52 -7.14 -16.67
N SER A 279 -9.79 -8.25 -16.63
CA SER A 279 -8.64 -8.38 -15.73
C SER A 279 -7.53 -7.41 -16.15
N MET A 280 -6.57 -7.15 -15.27
CA MET A 280 -5.42 -6.33 -15.63
C MET A 280 -4.59 -6.96 -16.77
N SER A 281 -4.51 -8.29 -16.82
CA SER A 281 -3.83 -9.01 -17.90
C SER A 281 -4.58 -8.85 -19.23
N ASP A 282 -5.91 -8.89 -19.23
CA ASP A 282 -6.71 -8.71 -20.47
C ASP A 282 -6.55 -7.29 -21.05
N HIS A 283 -6.34 -6.27 -20.21
CA HIS A 283 -6.01 -4.92 -20.70
C HIS A 283 -4.70 -4.92 -21.48
N CYS A 284 -3.75 -5.79 -21.15
CA CYS A 284 -2.48 -5.88 -21.86
C CYS A 284 -2.61 -6.52 -23.25
N GLU A 285 -3.75 -7.09 -23.64
CA GLU A 285 -3.94 -7.56 -25.03
C GLU A 285 -4.24 -6.40 -26.01
N TYR A 286 -4.43 -5.18 -25.50
CA TYR A 286 -4.70 -3.99 -26.29
C TYR A 286 -3.43 -3.17 -26.54
N MET A 287 -3.30 -2.65 -27.75
CA MET A 287 -2.20 -1.78 -28.16
C MET A 287 -2.21 -0.46 -27.38
N PHE A 288 -3.40 0.05 -27.05
CA PHE A 288 -3.57 1.30 -26.32
C PHE A 288 -4.42 1.08 -25.06
N VAL A 289 -3.98 1.66 -23.94
CA VAL A 289 -4.69 1.61 -22.66
C VAL A 289 -4.89 3.03 -22.15
N ALA A 290 -6.06 3.36 -21.61
CA ALA A 290 -6.31 4.67 -21.00
C ALA A 290 -6.20 4.64 -19.47
N GLN A 291 -5.62 5.70 -18.91
CA GLN A 291 -5.56 5.98 -17.48
C GLN A 291 -6.36 7.22 -17.13
N THR A 292 -7.27 7.11 -16.17
CA THR A 292 -8.02 8.23 -15.60
C THR A 292 -7.90 8.28 -14.09
N GLU A 293 -7.85 9.48 -13.52
CA GLU A 293 -8.03 9.71 -12.09
C GLU A 293 -9.42 9.24 -11.62
N GLY A 294 -9.52 8.93 -10.33
CA GLY A 294 -10.75 8.48 -9.68
C GLY A 294 -11.25 9.50 -8.69
N ASN A 295 -11.52 9.05 -7.47
CA ASN A 295 -11.71 9.98 -6.35
C ASN A 295 -10.42 10.77 -6.10
N THR A 296 -9.28 10.09 -6.18
CA THR A 296 -7.94 10.69 -6.16
C THR A 296 -7.10 10.16 -7.31
N TYR A 297 -5.90 9.64 -7.06
CA TYR A 297 -5.17 8.80 -8.01
C TYR A 297 -6.00 7.56 -8.38
N SER A 298 -5.59 6.85 -9.44
CA SER A 298 -6.17 5.54 -9.74
C SER A 298 -5.11 4.46 -9.58
N GLY A 299 -5.38 3.54 -8.65
CA GLY A 299 -4.53 2.38 -8.41
C GLY A 299 -4.32 1.47 -9.63
N ARG A 300 -5.02 1.69 -10.76
CA ARG A 300 -4.84 0.96 -12.02
C ARG A 300 -3.52 1.29 -12.73
N LEU A 301 -3.00 2.51 -12.59
CA LEU A 301 -1.92 3.04 -13.44
C LEU A 301 -0.69 2.15 -13.47
N LYS A 302 -0.14 1.82 -12.29
CA LYS A 302 1.01 0.91 -12.15
C LYS A 302 0.83 -0.43 -12.87
N PHE A 303 -0.38 -0.98 -12.91
CA PHE A 303 -0.65 -2.24 -13.60
C PHE A 303 -0.67 -2.05 -15.13
N LEU A 304 -1.26 -0.96 -15.62
CA LEU A 304 -1.21 -0.60 -17.05
C LEU A 304 0.23 -0.33 -17.52
N LEU A 305 1.04 0.30 -16.68
CA LEU A 305 2.46 0.56 -16.96
C LEU A 305 3.32 -0.73 -17.00
N ASN A 306 2.78 -1.88 -16.57
CA ASN A 306 3.45 -3.16 -16.77
C ASN A 306 3.17 -3.78 -18.15
N CYS A 307 2.12 -3.34 -18.86
CA CYS A 307 1.86 -3.81 -20.21
C CYS A 307 2.88 -3.24 -21.19
N HIS A 308 3.27 -4.01 -22.20
CA HIS A 308 3.90 -3.53 -23.43
C HIS A 308 2.83 -2.87 -24.32
N SER A 309 2.22 -1.80 -23.84
CA SER A 309 1.13 -1.06 -24.50
C SER A 309 1.39 0.43 -24.37
N ILE A 310 0.73 1.24 -25.20
CA ILE A 310 0.84 2.71 -25.10
C ILE A 310 -0.24 3.24 -24.16
N LEU A 311 0.21 3.86 -23.08
CA LEU A 311 -0.65 4.54 -22.13
C LEU A 311 -1.11 5.90 -22.64
N PHE A 312 -2.42 6.13 -22.72
CA PHE A 312 -3.04 7.44 -22.85
C PHE A 312 -3.47 7.96 -21.48
N SER A 313 -2.94 9.09 -21.06
CA SER A 313 -3.30 9.68 -19.77
C SER A 313 -3.55 11.17 -19.92
N HIS A 314 -4.59 11.67 -19.26
CA HIS A 314 -4.78 13.10 -19.12
C HIS A 314 -3.67 13.74 -18.28
N ARG A 315 -3.65 15.07 -18.20
CA ARG A 315 -2.81 15.76 -17.21
C ARG A 315 -3.29 15.37 -15.80
N LEU A 316 -2.43 14.68 -15.06
CA LEU A 316 -2.68 14.24 -13.69
C LEU A 316 -2.59 15.43 -12.71
N ASP A 317 -3.50 15.47 -11.74
CA ASP A 317 -3.47 16.39 -10.60
C ASP A 317 -2.88 15.72 -9.36
N TRP A 318 -3.02 14.40 -9.27
CA TRP A 318 -2.50 13.54 -8.21
C TRP A 318 -1.13 12.96 -8.59
N ILE A 319 -0.24 12.94 -7.62
CA ILE A 319 1.16 12.54 -7.78
C ILE A 319 1.39 11.28 -6.94
N GLU A 320 1.80 10.19 -7.59
CA GLU A 320 2.38 9.00 -6.96
C GLU A 320 3.92 9.04 -7.08
N ASN A 321 4.62 8.20 -6.33
CA ASN A 321 6.08 8.22 -6.19
C ASN A 321 6.87 7.99 -7.49
N TYR A 322 6.24 7.52 -8.56
CA TYR A 322 6.86 7.25 -9.87
C TYR A 322 6.39 8.18 -11.00
N HIS A 323 5.42 9.07 -10.77
CA HIS A 323 4.81 9.88 -11.85
C HIS A 323 5.81 10.80 -12.56
N HIS A 324 6.87 11.25 -11.89
CA HIS A 324 7.90 12.10 -12.52
C HIS A 324 8.73 11.36 -13.58
N LEU A 325 8.68 10.03 -13.61
CA LEU A 325 9.32 9.20 -14.64
C LEU A 325 8.48 9.11 -15.92
N MET A 326 7.22 9.56 -15.89
CA MET A 326 6.36 9.63 -17.08
C MET A 326 6.81 10.80 -17.97
N GLN A 327 7.12 10.49 -19.22
CA GLN A 327 7.63 11.43 -20.21
C GLN A 327 6.67 11.55 -21.41
N PRO A 328 6.00 12.71 -21.60
CA PRO A 328 4.93 12.85 -22.58
C PRO A 328 5.43 13.14 -23.99
N THR A 329 6.70 13.51 -24.15
CA THR A 329 7.30 13.99 -25.41
C THR A 329 8.80 13.74 -25.43
N GLY A 330 9.43 13.93 -26.59
CA GLY A 330 10.87 13.75 -26.79
C GLY A 330 11.21 12.32 -27.22
N GLU A 331 12.51 12.05 -27.33
CA GLU A 331 13.05 10.74 -27.72
C GLU A 331 12.66 9.64 -26.71
N PHE A 332 12.55 9.99 -25.43
CA PHE A 332 12.19 9.08 -24.33
C PHE A 332 10.71 9.12 -23.98
N GLN A 333 9.87 9.57 -24.91
CA GLN A 333 8.42 9.54 -24.73
C GLN A 333 8.00 8.10 -24.37
N ASN A 334 7.31 7.95 -23.23
CA ASN A 334 6.90 6.66 -22.70
C ASN A 334 5.39 6.60 -22.36
N PHE A 335 4.66 7.67 -22.67
CA PHE A 335 3.20 7.69 -22.68
C PHE A 335 2.70 8.82 -23.59
N VAL A 336 1.40 8.83 -23.86
CA VAL A 336 0.72 9.88 -24.61
C VAL A 336 -0.11 10.70 -23.64
N GLN A 337 0.37 11.90 -23.33
CA GLN A 337 -0.43 12.85 -22.56
C GLN A 337 -1.52 13.45 -23.45
N VAL A 338 -2.77 13.47 -22.99
CA VAL A 338 -3.92 14.17 -23.61
C VAL A 338 -4.37 15.34 -22.74
N LYS A 339 -5.27 16.18 -23.27
CA LYS A 339 -5.95 17.20 -22.47
C LYS A 339 -6.76 16.57 -21.34
N ARG A 340 -7.06 17.36 -20.30
CA ARG A 340 -7.79 16.89 -19.12
C ARG A 340 -9.15 16.27 -19.46
N ASP A 341 -9.83 16.89 -20.42
CA ASP A 341 -11.14 16.47 -20.94
C ASP A 341 -11.07 15.39 -22.04
N TYR A 342 -9.89 14.89 -22.41
CA TYR A 342 -9.68 13.98 -23.55
C TYR A 342 -10.08 14.51 -24.94
N SER A 343 -10.34 15.82 -25.09
CA SER A 343 -10.83 16.38 -26.37
C SER A 343 -9.85 16.25 -27.55
N ASP A 344 -8.56 16.04 -27.27
CA ASP A 344 -7.53 15.77 -28.30
C ASP A 344 -7.16 14.29 -28.45
N LEU A 345 -7.86 13.38 -27.76
CA LEU A 345 -7.66 11.94 -27.86
C LEU A 345 -7.84 11.41 -29.30
N PRO A 346 -8.94 11.71 -30.03
CA PRO A 346 -9.16 11.13 -31.36
C PRO A 346 -8.03 11.46 -32.33
N LYS A 347 -7.56 12.72 -32.32
CA LYS A 347 -6.46 13.16 -33.17
C LYS A 347 -5.16 12.41 -32.86
N LYS A 348 -4.86 12.17 -31.59
CA LYS A 348 -3.61 11.53 -31.16
C LYS A 348 -3.58 10.05 -31.48
N ILE A 349 -4.66 9.32 -31.21
CA ILE A 349 -4.71 7.89 -31.51
C ILE A 349 -4.78 7.60 -33.01
N THR A 350 -5.53 8.39 -33.79
CA THR A 350 -5.54 8.24 -35.26
C THR A 350 -4.16 8.44 -35.86
N ARG A 351 -3.35 9.34 -35.30
CA ARG A 351 -1.95 9.51 -35.73
C ARG A 351 -1.10 8.28 -35.44
N LEU A 352 -1.22 7.69 -34.25
CA LEU A 352 -0.41 6.51 -33.87
C LEU A 352 -0.83 5.23 -34.58
N LEU A 353 -2.08 5.19 -35.06
CA LEU A 353 -2.61 4.13 -35.93
C LEU A 353 -2.21 4.29 -37.40
N ASP A 354 -1.62 5.42 -37.83
CA ASP A 354 -1.12 5.58 -39.20
C ASP A 354 0.06 4.62 -39.40
N PRO A 355 0.02 3.73 -40.42
CA PRO A 355 1.14 2.83 -40.72
C PRO A 355 2.49 3.53 -40.90
N LYS A 356 2.50 4.82 -41.26
CA LYS A 356 3.73 5.62 -41.38
C LYS A 356 4.38 5.95 -40.03
N GLU A 357 3.62 5.88 -38.94
CA GLU A 357 4.08 6.18 -37.58
C GLU A 357 4.41 4.90 -36.78
N VAL A 358 4.34 3.70 -37.38
CA VAL A 358 4.52 2.40 -36.69
C VAL A 358 5.79 2.33 -35.84
N GLN A 359 6.93 2.81 -36.38
CA GLN A 359 8.21 2.81 -35.67
C GLN A 359 8.18 3.72 -34.43
N ARG A 360 7.52 4.87 -34.54
CA ARG A 360 7.34 5.80 -33.42
C ARG A 360 6.40 5.22 -32.38
N THR A 361 5.31 4.61 -32.83
CA THR A 361 4.30 3.97 -31.98
C THR A 361 4.95 2.85 -31.15
N GLU A 362 5.68 1.94 -31.79
CA GLU A 362 6.42 0.87 -31.11
C GLU A 362 7.48 1.42 -30.13
N LEU A 363 8.23 2.44 -30.52
CA LEU A 363 9.23 3.07 -29.65
C LEU A 363 8.62 3.63 -28.34
N ILE A 364 7.43 4.23 -28.39
CA ILE A 364 6.77 4.73 -27.17
C ILE A 364 6.41 3.57 -26.23
N ALA A 365 5.90 2.47 -26.79
CA ALA A 365 5.57 1.27 -26.00
C ALA A 365 6.81 0.60 -25.41
N ASP A 366 7.90 0.52 -26.18
CA ASP A 366 9.18 -0.02 -25.73
C ASP A 366 9.77 0.82 -24.59
N ASN A 367 9.76 2.15 -24.74
CA ASN A 367 10.21 3.07 -23.71
C ASN A 367 9.40 2.89 -22.41
N ALA A 368 8.07 2.75 -22.51
CA ALA A 368 7.20 2.51 -21.37
C ALA A 368 7.58 1.20 -20.66
N ARG A 369 7.69 0.10 -21.41
CA ARG A 369 8.07 -1.21 -20.89
C ARG A 369 9.43 -1.16 -20.20
N LYS A 370 10.45 -0.60 -20.84
CA LYS A 370 11.83 -0.50 -20.32
C LYS A 370 11.88 0.31 -19.02
N ILE A 371 11.21 1.47 -18.98
CA ILE A 371 11.23 2.36 -17.81
C ILE A 371 10.43 1.78 -16.65
N PHE A 372 9.22 1.30 -16.89
CA PHE A 372 8.32 0.92 -15.81
C PHE A 372 8.43 -0.57 -15.48
N ARG A 373 7.98 -1.45 -16.37
CA ARG A 373 7.95 -2.90 -16.16
C ARG A 373 9.34 -3.46 -15.84
N GLU A 374 10.36 -3.03 -16.57
CA GLU A 374 11.70 -3.61 -16.52
C GLU A 374 12.65 -2.92 -15.54
N ARG A 375 12.24 -1.80 -14.93
CA ARG A 375 13.12 -1.04 -14.05
C ARG A 375 12.39 -0.47 -12.83
N TYR A 376 11.70 0.65 -12.97
CA TYR A 376 11.24 1.45 -11.82
C TYR A 376 9.97 0.94 -11.13
N LEU A 377 9.22 0.01 -11.74
CA LEU A 377 8.12 -0.71 -11.09
C LEU A 377 8.47 -2.17 -10.81
N THR A 378 9.75 -2.50 -10.68
CA THR A 378 10.17 -3.83 -10.26
C THR A 378 10.00 -3.99 -8.73
N PRO A 379 9.75 -5.21 -8.22
CA PRO A 379 9.77 -5.51 -6.79
C PRO A 379 11.09 -5.11 -6.09
N ALA A 380 12.22 -5.17 -6.81
CA ALA A 380 13.50 -4.64 -6.33
C ALA A 380 13.47 -3.11 -6.15
N ALA A 381 12.95 -2.38 -7.14
CA ALA A 381 12.80 -0.92 -7.04
C ALA A 381 11.91 -0.53 -5.85
N GLU A 382 10.78 -1.21 -5.67
CA GLU A 382 9.87 -0.96 -4.53
C GLU A 382 10.60 -1.11 -3.18
N ALA A 383 11.34 -2.21 -2.98
CA ALA A 383 12.10 -2.41 -1.75
C ALA A 383 13.21 -1.37 -1.56
N CYS A 384 13.90 -0.97 -2.63
CA CYS A 384 14.87 0.12 -2.60
C CYS A 384 14.21 1.46 -2.20
N TYR A 385 13.02 1.76 -2.70
CA TYR A 385 12.29 2.98 -2.35
C TYR A 385 11.86 2.98 -0.88
N TRP A 386 11.34 1.87 -0.36
CA TRP A 386 11.01 1.75 1.06
C TRP A 386 12.23 2.01 1.97
N ARG A 387 13.38 1.41 1.66
CA ARG A 387 14.62 1.65 2.41
C ARG A 387 15.08 3.11 2.34
N ALA A 388 15.01 3.73 1.16
CA ALA A 388 15.34 5.14 0.98
C ALA A 388 14.36 6.06 1.72
N LEU A 389 13.06 5.74 1.75
CA LEU A 389 12.05 6.49 2.49
C LEU A 389 12.33 6.44 4.00
N ILE A 390 12.65 5.26 4.54
CA ILE A 390 13.01 5.08 5.96
C ILE A 390 14.24 5.92 6.33
N ARG A 391 15.31 5.85 5.52
CA ARG A 391 16.53 6.66 5.74
C ARG A 391 16.26 8.16 5.60
N GLY A 392 15.47 8.54 4.60
CA GLY A 392 15.07 9.92 4.35
C GLY A 392 14.30 10.51 5.53
N TRP A 393 13.34 9.76 6.07
CA TRP A 393 12.60 10.13 7.27
C TRP A 393 13.51 10.27 8.50
N ALA A 394 14.37 9.28 8.75
CA ALA A 394 15.34 9.32 9.86
C ALA A 394 16.23 10.57 9.82
N SER A 395 16.61 11.03 8.62
CA SER A 395 17.49 12.20 8.45
C SER A 395 16.87 13.54 8.90
N VAL A 396 15.55 13.57 9.10
CA VAL A 396 14.80 14.78 9.49
C VAL A 396 13.90 14.55 10.70
N GLN A 397 14.03 13.43 11.41
CA GLN A 397 13.41 13.21 12.72
C GLN A 397 14.28 13.85 13.82
N ASP A 398 13.68 14.52 14.81
CA ASP A 398 14.43 15.20 15.90
C ASP A 398 14.41 14.44 17.24
N PHE A 399 14.11 13.15 17.22
CA PHE A 399 14.01 12.32 18.40
C PHE A 399 14.44 10.89 18.11
N GLU A 400 14.81 10.15 19.15
CA GLU A 400 14.98 8.70 19.08
C GLU A 400 13.66 8.02 19.47
N PRO A 401 13.16 7.04 18.70
CA PRO A 401 11.92 6.34 19.06
C PRO A 401 12.01 5.70 20.44
N ASN A 402 11.04 6.02 21.31
CA ASN A 402 11.00 5.41 22.62
C ASN A 402 10.34 4.01 22.54
N PHE A 403 11.18 2.97 22.59
CA PHE A 403 10.73 1.58 22.57
C PHE A 403 10.08 1.11 23.88
N TRP A 404 10.32 1.78 25.02
CA TRP A 404 9.87 1.31 26.33
C TRP A 404 8.89 2.28 26.99
N TRP A 405 7.69 1.80 27.34
CA TRP A 405 6.80 2.50 28.30
C TRP A 405 6.92 1.94 29.71
N GLU A 406 6.78 2.81 30.70
CA GLU A 406 6.62 2.44 32.10
C GLU A 406 5.14 2.24 32.39
N VAL A 407 4.76 1.01 32.73
CA VAL A 407 3.40 0.64 33.09
C VAL A 407 3.36 0.32 34.57
N THR A 408 2.43 0.94 35.30
CA THR A 408 2.17 0.59 36.69
C THR A 408 1.24 -0.61 36.73
N GLU A 409 1.77 -1.76 37.14
CA GLU A 409 0.98 -2.97 37.34
C GLU A 409 0.60 -3.07 38.82
N THR A 410 -0.70 -3.22 39.09
CA THR A 410 -1.21 -3.44 40.46
C THR A 410 -1.38 -4.94 40.65
N THR A 411 -0.53 -5.56 41.47
CA THR A 411 -0.65 -6.96 41.88
C THR A 411 -1.22 -7.05 43.29
N ALA A 412 -1.52 -8.27 43.75
CA ALA A 412 -1.93 -8.51 45.14
C ALA A 412 -0.85 -8.06 46.15
N GLU A 413 0.42 -7.93 45.75
CA GLU A 413 1.51 -7.45 46.60
C GLU A 413 1.74 -5.92 46.53
N GLY A 414 1.01 -5.17 45.70
CA GLY A 414 1.11 -3.71 45.59
C GLY A 414 1.28 -3.18 44.15
N LYS A 415 1.68 -1.91 44.03
CA LYS A 415 1.97 -1.27 42.73
C LYS A 415 3.43 -1.45 42.37
N THR A 416 3.70 -2.02 41.20
CA THR A 416 5.06 -2.20 40.68
C THR A 416 5.18 -1.50 39.32
N LEU A 417 6.22 -0.68 39.15
CA LEU A 417 6.58 -0.12 37.84
C LEU A 417 7.27 -1.21 37.01
N LYS A 418 6.71 -1.54 35.85
CA LYS A 418 7.31 -2.45 34.88
C LYS A 418 7.53 -1.74 33.56
N ARG A 419 8.68 -2.02 32.92
CA ARG A 419 8.92 -1.60 31.55
C ARG A 419 8.33 -2.66 30.62
N LYS A 420 7.54 -2.22 29.64
CA LYS A 420 7.01 -3.07 28.58
C LYS A 420 7.48 -2.52 27.22
N PRO A 421 7.61 -3.35 26.17
CA PRO A 421 7.78 -2.83 24.82
C PRO A 421 6.58 -1.98 24.39
N ARG A 422 6.81 -0.93 23.62
CA ARG A 422 5.77 -0.11 23.00
C ARG A 422 5.47 -0.62 21.60
N GLY A 423 4.19 -0.82 21.32
CA GLY A 423 3.70 -1.35 20.06
C GLY A 423 3.75 -2.88 20.00
N THR A 424 2.94 -3.44 19.12
CA THR A 424 2.85 -4.87 18.85
C THR A 424 3.82 -5.26 17.73
N PRO A 425 4.68 -6.29 17.91
CA PRO A 425 5.54 -6.78 16.85
C PRO A 425 4.75 -7.17 15.60
N PHE A 426 5.30 -6.90 14.41
CA PHE A 426 4.63 -7.18 13.14
C PHE A 426 4.12 -8.62 13.03
N GLU A 427 4.86 -9.62 13.52
CA GLU A 427 4.45 -11.02 13.47
C GLU A 427 3.13 -11.27 14.21
N ALA A 428 2.97 -10.64 15.38
CA ALA A 428 1.74 -10.76 16.16
C ALA A 428 0.60 -9.96 15.51
N TYR A 429 0.88 -8.74 15.04
CA TYR A 429 -0.11 -7.91 14.34
C TYR A 429 -0.58 -8.57 13.04
N ALA A 430 0.29 -9.22 12.28
CA ALA A 430 -0.07 -9.90 11.04
C ALA A 430 -1.02 -11.11 11.25
N ILE A 431 -1.08 -11.65 12.47
CA ILE A 431 -1.94 -12.78 12.84
C ILE A 431 -3.22 -12.28 13.53
N MET A 432 -3.08 -11.35 14.47
CA MET A 432 -4.17 -10.89 15.34
C MET A 432 -4.88 -9.67 14.76
N GLU A 433 -4.16 -8.84 14.01
CA GLU A 433 -4.60 -7.54 13.48
C GLU A 433 -5.09 -6.58 14.56
N GLU A 434 -4.54 -6.76 15.77
CA GLU A 434 -4.82 -6.00 16.97
C GLU A 434 -3.49 -5.53 17.57
N VAL A 435 -3.47 -4.31 18.12
CA VAL A 435 -2.31 -3.77 18.84
C VAL A 435 -2.35 -4.06 20.34
N GLU A 436 -3.50 -4.50 20.86
CA GLU A 436 -3.71 -4.93 22.24
C GLU A 436 -4.69 -6.13 22.25
N TRP A 437 -4.41 -7.14 23.09
CA TRP A 437 -5.30 -8.29 23.29
C TRP A 437 -5.19 -8.84 24.72
N GLU A 438 -6.22 -9.55 25.19
CA GLU A 438 -6.27 -10.14 26.53
C GLU A 438 -5.55 -11.51 26.61
N LEU A 439 -4.87 -11.77 27.74
CA LEU A 439 -4.30 -13.08 28.10
C LEU A 439 -4.89 -13.60 29.44
N PRO A 440 -5.25 -14.90 29.57
CA PRO A 440 -5.22 -15.92 28.53
C PRO A 440 -6.17 -15.54 27.40
N ALA A 441 -5.78 -15.84 26.14
CA ALA A 441 -6.64 -15.55 25.00
C ALA A 441 -8.04 -16.09 25.31
N LYS A 442 -9.07 -15.23 25.23
CA LYS A 442 -10.47 -15.66 25.42
C LYS A 442 -10.64 -16.95 24.65
N GLY A 443 -11.01 -18.03 25.34
CA GLY A 443 -11.14 -19.34 24.71
C GLY A 443 -12.03 -19.18 23.49
N ARG A 444 -11.47 -19.28 22.29
CA ARG A 444 -12.27 -19.25 21.08
C ARG A 444 -13.20 -20.44 21.22
N ARG A 445 -14.49 -20.21 21.42
CA ARG A 445 -15.48 -21.25 21.14
C ARG A 445 -15.28 -21.57 19.66
N ILE A 446 -14.56 -22.64 19.38
CA ILE A 446 -14.57 -23.28 18.06
C ILE A 446 -16.05 -23.46 17.77
N CYS A 447 -16.51 -22.96 16.61
CA CYS A 447 -17.91 -23.02 16.20
C CYS A 447 -18.48 -24.41 16.50
N ILE A 448 -19.23 -24.53 17.58
CA ILE A 448 -20.19 -25.60 17.79
C ILE A 448 -21.49 -24.97 17.34
N ASP A 449 -22.16 -25.66 16.41
CA ASP A 449 -23.45 -25.24 15.86
C ASP A 449 -24.42 -24.85 16.99
N LYS A 450 -25.22 -23.82 16.71
CA LYS A 450 -26.10 -23.10 17.64
C LYS A 450 -27.26 -23.93 18.25
N ASP A 451 -27.19 -25.25 18.26
CA ASP A 451 -28.32 -26.11 18.61
C ASP A 451 -28.16 -26.87 19.95
N GLU A 452 -27.07 -26.67 20.70
CA GLU A 452 -26.88 -27.36 22.00
C GLU A 452 -26.94 -26.47 23.24
N GLU A 453 -27.02 -25.13 23.13
CA GLU A 453 -27.12 -24.24 24.30
C GLU A 453 -28.55 -24.13 24.89
N GLU A 454 -29.59 -24.63 24.21
CA GLU A 454 -30.97 -24.56 24.71
C GLU A 454 -31.34 -25.68 25.70
N LYS A 455 -30.39 -26.54 26.09
CA LYS A 455 -30.60 -27.62 27.09
C LYS A 455 -29.90 -27.43 28.42
N ALA A 456 -29.20 -26.31 28.64
CA ALA A 456 -28.41 -26.09 29.85
C ALA A 456 -28.94 -25.00 30.80
N GLU A 457 -30.15 -24.47 30.57
CA GLU A 457 -30.83 -23.59 31.51
C GLU A 457 -32.19 -24.18 31.94
N GLU A 458 -32.14 -25.21 32.80
CA GLU A 458 -33.23 -25.43 33.76
C GLU A 458 -32.75 -24.96 35.14
N PRO A 459 -33.44 -24.01 35.80
CA PRO A 459 -33.14 -23.66 37.18
C PRO A 459 -33.58 -24.80 38.11
N GLN A 460 -32.66 -25.30 38.93
CA GLN A 460 -32.95 -26.28 39.97
C GLN A 460 -33.94 -25.67 40.99
N VAL A 461 -35.16 -26.21 41.01
CA VAL A 461 -36.15 -25.97 42.06
C VAL A 461 -35.80 -26.85 43.26
N GLU A 462 -35.57 -26.19 44.39
CA GLU A 462 -35.28 -26.78 45.70
C GLU A 462 -36.47 -27.63 46.19
N GLN A 463 -36.26 -28.92 46.42
CA GLN A 463 -37.27 -29.82 46.98
C GLN A 463 -37.43 -29.60 48.48
N VAL A 464 -38.62 -29.16 48.90
CA VAL A 464 -39.12 -29.31 50.28
C VAL A 464 -40.19 -30.41 50.27
N GLN A 465 -40.03 -31.37 51.19
CA GLN A 465 -40.82 -32.59 51.34
C GLN A 465 -42.33 -32.37 51.47
N GLU A 466 -43.12 -33.25 50.83
CA GLU A 466 -44.57 -33.39 50.98
C GLU A 466 -44.99 -33.78 52.41
N PRO A 467 -46.31 -33.65 52.72
CA PRO A 467 -47.05 -34.90 52.84
C PRO A 467 -48.44 -34.91 52.16
N VAL A 468 -48.64 -35.95 51.33
CA VAL A 468 -49.79 -36.88 51.21
C VAL A 468 -51.22 -36.31 51.36
N GLU A 469 -52.00 -36.34 50.27
CA GLU A 469 -53.23 -37.13 50.12
C GLU A 469 -53.81 -37.03 48.67
N VAL A 470 -54.25 -38.18 48.14
CA VAL A 470 -54.93 -38.47 46.85
C VAL A 470 -56.40 -38.81 47.22
N PRO A 471 -57.50 -38.64 46.43
CA PRO A 471 -57.68 -38.83 44.97
C PRO A 471 -58.64 -37.76 44.33
N ALA A 472 -59.13 -37.76 43.08
CA ALA A 472 -59.41 -38.79 42.08
C ALA A 472 -59.60 -38.17 40.67
N GLU A 473 -59.32 -38.99 39.65
CA GLU A 473 -59.92 -39.14 38.32
C GLU A 473 -60.37 -37.91 37.48
N VAL A 474 -59.79 -37.63 36.29
CA VAL A 474 -59.70 -38.41 35.01
C VAL A 474 -60.94 -38.18 34.14
N GLN A 475 -60.80 -37.29 33.14
CA GLN A 475 -60.79 -37.58 31.68
C GLN A 475 -62.22 -37.61 31.11
N THR A 476 -62.52 -37.33 29.85
CA THR A 476 -61.88 -37.33 28.51
C THR A 476 -62.87 -36.49 27.64
N GLU A 477 -62.67 -35.99 26.41
CA GLU A 477 -62.14 -36.60 25.19
C GLU A 477 -62.35 -35.61 24.02
N GLN A 478 -61.44 -35.63 23.03
CA GLN A 478 -61.67 -35.69 21.55
C GLN A 478 -62.55 -34.62 20.84
N GLN A 479 -62.46 -34.33 19.54
CA GLN A 479 -61.58 -34.64 18.38
C GLN A 479 -62.09 -33.75 17.22
N GLY A 480 -61.27 -33.51 16.20
CA GLY A 480 -61.71 -33.63 14.79
C GLY A 480 -62.15 -32.38 14.01
N ASP A 481 -61.40 -32.15 12.92
CA ASP A 481 -61.87 -31.96 11.54
C ASP A 481 -62.44 -30.60 11.03
N ASP A 482 -61.62 -29.97 10.18
CA ASP A 482 -61.83 -29.71 8.74
C ASP A 482 -62.81 -28.62 8.18
N LEU A 483 -62.33 -27.98 7.09
CA LEU A 483 -63.03 -27.30 5.96
C LEU A 483 -63.44 -25.79 6.03
N VAL A 484 -62.61 -24.90 5.44
CA VAL A 484 -62.78 -24.05 4.20
C VAL A 484 -64.20 -23.52 3.81
N PRO A 485 -64.43 -22.41 3.03
CA PRO A 485 -63.76 -21.11 2.73
C PRO A 485 -64.70 -19.86 2.79
N GLN A 486 -64.22 -18.62 2.53
CA GLN A 486 -64.72 -17.67 1.49
C GLN A 486 -64.29 -16.20 1.67
N GLN A 487 -63.83 -15.58 0.55
CA GLN A 487 -64.13 -14.22 -0.01
C GLN A 487 -63.90 -12.95 0.86
N ALA A 488 -63.54 -11.76 0.38
CA ALA A 488 -63.13 -11.18 -0.90
C ALA A 488 -62.66 -9.70 -0.65
N GLU A 489 -62.14 -9.06 -1.71
CA GLU A 489 -62.04 -7.60 -1.96
C GLU A 489 -60.72 -6.83 -1.66
N VAL A 490 -60.48 -5.92 -2.60
CA VAL A 490 -59.33 -5.04 -2.93
C VAL A 490 -59.80 -3.57 -2.72
N PRO A 491 -59.12 -2.46 -3.09
CA PRO A 491 -57.71 -1.98 -3.04
C PRO A 491 -57.56 -0.65 -2.22
N VAL A 492 -56.37 -0.04 -2.22
CA VAL A 492 -56.06 1.37 -2.66
C VAL A 492 -54.82 1.97 -1.94
N ASP A 493 -53.94 2.60 -2.74
CA ASP A 493 -52.98 3.73 -2.57
C ASP A 493 -52.44 4.13 -1.17
N GLU A 494 -51.26 4.73 -0.96
CA GLU A 494 -50.62 5.83 -1.70
C GLU A 494 -49.17 6.06 -1.18
N GLN A 495 -48.34 6.62 -2.05
CA GLN A 495 -47.08 7.36 -1.91
C GLN A 495 -46.51 7.69 -0.50
N THR A 496 -45.21 7.43 -0.31
CA THR A 496 -44.14 8.47 -0.22
C THR A 496 -42.75 7.87 -0.30
#